data_AF-A0A3S2WC65-F1
#
_entry.id   AF-A0A3S2WC65-F1
#
_cell.length_a   1.000
_cell.length_b   1.000
_cell.length_c   1.000
_cell.angle_alpha   90.00
_cell.angle_beta   90.00
_cell.angle_gamma   90.00
#
_symmetry.space_group_name_H-M   'P 1'
#
loop_
_entity.id
_entity.type
_entity.pdbx_description
1 polymer ?
#
loop_
_entity_poly.entity_id
_entity_poly.type
_entity_poly.pdbx_seq_one_letter_code
_entity_poly.pdbx_strand_id
1 'polypeptide(L)'
;MNTTGQDESTSGPDRRTALQLAATVAVSGLLASAAGTSASASTASGAAVAAGGPPPAVPAAGGADELAHYYRFWEIAEGRRLVKTHGHWAFDGPEIPFDPQGVHRLVDHPDTQRLKKGSAARAASERCDRAYTEMLWTLNRVFDGHPGELRKAQKQMHVLAQEARALMQIPSSPGAKTVLAPAFQLAEND
;
A
#
# COMPACT_ATOMS: atom_id res chain seq x y z
N MET A 1 -5.34 18.05 -50.94
CA MET A 1 -6.25 16.94 -50.57
C MET A 1 -5.43 15.98 -49.72
N ASN A 2 -5.77 15.72 -48.44
CA ASN A 2 -6.70 14.67 -47.95
C ASN A 2 -6.44 13.29 -48.59
N THR A 3 -6.39 12.13 -47.91
CA THR A 3 -6.37 11.69 -46.48
C THR A 3 -5.88 10.21 -46.50
N THR A 4 -5.52 9.47 -45.45
CA THR A 4 -5.65 9.48 -43.97
C THR A 4 -4.36 8.79 -43.41
N GLY A 5 -3.98 8.67 -42.13
CA GLY A 5 -4.68 8.86 -40.86
C GLY A 5 -5.10 7.53 -40.19
N GLN A 6 -4.14 6.67 -39.86
CA GLN A 6 -4.36 5.53 -38.95
C GLN A 6 -3.85 5.89 -37.56
N ASP A 7 -4.77 5.92 -36.61
CA ASP A 7 -4.56 6.26 -35.20
C ASP A 7 -4.13 4.99 -34.44
N GLU A 8 -2.83 4.86 -34.17
CA GLU A 8 -2.34 3.90 -33.17
C GLU A 8 -2.66 4.43 -31.77
N SER A 9 -3.91 4.23 -31.36
CA SER A 9 -4.39 4.51 -30.02
C SER A 9 -3.64 3.61 -29.01
N THR A 10 -2.51 4.12 -28.51
CA THR A 10 -1.78 3.56 -27.38
C THR A 10 -2.56 3.81 -26.10
N SER A 11 -3.69 3.09 -25.98
CA SER A 11 -4.49 3.05 -24.77
C SER A 11 -3.58 2.69 -23.60
N GLY A 12 -3.45 3.61 -22.65
CA GLY A 12 -2.88 3.29 -21.35
C GLY A 12 -3.66 2.14 -20.72
N PRO A 13 -3.06 1.37 -19.80
CA PRO A 13 -3.76 0.29 -19.12
C PRO A 13 -5.02 0.84 -18.45
N ASP A 14 -6.17 0.24 -18.78
CA ASP A 14 -7.44 0.53 -18.13
C ASP A 14 -7.29 0.30 -16.61
N ARG A 15 -8.10 1.00 -15.81
CA ARG A 15 -8.10 0.90 -14.34
C ARG A 15 -8.18 -0.56 -13.88
N ARG A 16 -8.89 -1.40 -14.65
CA ARG A 16 -9.02 -2.86 -14.42
C ARG A 16 -7.77 -3.65 -14.78
N THR A 17 -7.05 -3.30 -15.85
CA THR A 17 -5.84 -4.00 -16.30
C THR A 17 -4.69 -3.86 -15.30
N ALA A 18 -4.56 -2.71 -14.63
CA ALA A 18 -3.55 -2.49 -13.59
C ALA A 18 -3.76 -3.37 -12.34
N LEU A 19 -5.00 -3.82 -12.08
CA LEU A 19 -5.35 -4.62 -10.90
C LEU A 19 -5.26 -6.14 -11.13
N GLN A 20 -5.45 -6.62 -12.37
CA GLN A 20 -5.44 -8.07 -12.65
C GLN A 20 -4.08 -8.75 -12.41
N LEU A 21 -2.96 -8.01 -12.44
CA LEU A 21 -1.64 -8.59 -12.13
C LEU A 21 -1.43 -8.93 -10.64
N ALA A 22 -2.30 -8.47 -9.73
CA ALA A 22 -2.10 -8.59 -8.28
C ALA A 22 -2.79 -9.79 -7.62
N ALA A 23 -3.59 -10.58 -8.36
CA ALA A 23 -4.54 -11.53 -7.77
C ALA A 23 -4.43 -12.96 -8.32
N THR A 24 -3.43 -13.74 -7.89
CA THR A 24 -3.43 -15.20 -8.10
C THR A 24 -2.85 -15.99 -6.92
N VAL A 25 -3.58 -17.06 -6.54
CA VAL A 25 -3.28 -18.13 -5.57
C VAL A 25 -3.48 -17.80 -4.08
N ALA A 26 -4.46 -18.50 -3.50
CA ALA A 26 -4.63 -18.70 -2.07
C ALA A 26 -5.08 -20.15 -1.78
N VAL A 27 -4.96 -20.55 -0.51
CA VAL A 27 -5.59 -21.70 0.17
C VAL A 27 -4.99 -23.11 -0.07
N SER A 28 -4.37 -23.68 0.98
CA SER A 28 -4.89 -24.84 1.73
C SER A 28 -3.96 -25.26 2.88
N GLY A 29 -4.51 -25.53 4.07
CA GLY A 29 -3.74 -26.04 5.22
C GLY A 29 -4.50 -25.98 6.56
N LEU A 30 -5.27 -27.02 6.86
CA LEU A 30 -6.11 -27.16 8.06
C LEU A 30 -5.46 -28.12 9.08
N LEU A 31 -5.45 -27.83 10.39
CA LEU A 31 -5.87 -28.74 11.50
C LEU A 31 -5.39 -28.37 12.93
N ALA A 32 -6.24 -28.74 13.91
CA ALA A 32 -5.94 -29.18 15.29
C ALA A 32 -5.55 -28.18 16.43
N SER A 33 -6.60 -27.70 17.11
CA SER A 33 -6.81 -27.69 18.59
C SER A 33 -5.64 -27.65 19.60
N ALA A 34 -5.74 -26.70 20.54
CA ALA A 34 -5.48 -26.96 21.97
C ALA A 34 -6.44 -26.11 22.83
N ALA A 35 -7.02 -26.70 23.87
CA ALA A 35 -7.91 -25.99 24.80
C ALA A 35 -7.11 -25.35 25.95
N GLY A 36 -7.36 -24.08 26.23
CA GLY A 36 -6.81 -23.36 27.37
C GLY A 36 -7.68 -22.15 27.68
N THR A 37 -8.29 -22.11 28.87
CA THR A 37 -9.19 -21.01 29.22
C THR A 37 -8.37 -19.80 29.70
N SER A 38 -8.52 -18.67 29.02
CA SER A 38 -8.04 -17.36 29.48
C SER A 38 -9.04 -16.29 29.05
N ALA A 39 -10.02 -16.03 29.92
CA ALA A 39 -11.07 -15.05 29.68
C ALA A 39 -10.55 -13.62 29.83
N SER A 40 -9.84 -13.10 28.81
CA SER A 40 -9.62 -11.66 28.51
C SER A 40 -8.86 -11.47 27.19
N ALA A 41 -9.44 -11.93 26.07
CA ALA A 41 -8.86 -11.74 24.73
C ALA A 41 -9.89 -11.32 23.64
N SER A 42 -11.17 -11.20 23.99
CA SER A 42 -12.28 -11.00 23.04
C SER A 42 -12.52 -9.55 22.60
N THR A 43 -11.89 -8.57 23.24
CA THR A 43 -12.06 -7.14 22.92
C THR A 43 -11.12 -6.63 21.82
N ALA A 44 -10.02 -7.33 21.53
CA ALA A 44 -9.05 -6.93 20.50
C ALA A 44 -9.28 -7.61 19.13
N SER A 45 -9.98 -8.74 19.08
CA SER A 45 -10.14 -9.55 17.86
C SER A 45 -11.10 -8.96 16.82
N GLY A 46 -11.97 -8.03 17.21
CA GLY A 46 -12.97 -7.42 16.32
C GLY A 46 -12.39 -6.53 15.21
N ALA A 47 -11.17 -5.99 15.38
CA ALA A 47 -10.55 -5.08 14.41
C ALA A 47 -9.81 -5.80 13.26
N ALA A 48 -9.35 -7.04 13.48
CA ALA A 48 -8.48 -7.75 12.53
C ALA A 48 -9.24 -8.46 11.40
N VAL A 49 -10.54 -8.77 11.60
CA VAL A 49 -11.34 -9.61 10.68
C VAL A 49 -11.86 -8.90 9.42
N ALA A 50 -11.50 -7.64 9.18
CA ALA A 50 -12.01 -6.81 8.09
C ALA A 50 -10.98 -6.41 7.01
N ALA A 51 -9.82 -7.08 6.95
CA ALA A 51 -8.76 -6.80 5.97
C ALA A 51 -8.74 -7.74 4.75
N GLY A 52 -9.53 -8.82 4.73
CA GLY A 52 -9.52 -9.80 3.63
C GLY A 52 -10.63 -10.87 3.65
N GLY A 53 -11.68 -10.68 4.44
CA GLY A 53 -12.86 -11.56 4.42
C GLY A 53 -13.85 -11.19 3.30
N PRO A 54 -14.82 -12.06 2.96
CA PRO A 54 -15.92 -11.70 2.09
C PRO A 54 -16.68 -10.49 2.66
N PRO A 55 -17.20 -9.58 1.80
CA PRO A 55 -17.75 -8.31 2.23
C PRO A 55 -18.87 -8.47 3.28
N PRO A 56 -18.81 -7.78 4.43
CA PRO A 56 -19.93 -7.77 5.36
C PRO A 56 -21.14 -7.10 4.70
N ALA A 57 -22.35 -7.62 4.95
CA ALA A 57 -23.58 -7.05 4.37
C ALA A 57 -23.88 -5.59 4.79
N VAL A 58 -23.07 -5.03 5.69
CA VAL A 58 -23.10 -3.62 6.12
C VAL A 58 -21.67 -3.07 6.10
N PRO A 59 -21.39 -2.00 5.34
CA PRO A 59 -20.07 -1.36 5.32
C PRO A 59 -19.95 -0.39 6.50
N ALA A 60 -19.60 -0.92 7.68
CA ALA A 60 -19.29 -0.12 8.85
C ALA A 60 -18.06 -0.68 9.57
N ALA A 61 -17.01 0.13 9.69
CA ALA A 61 -15.84 -0.16 10.51
C ALA A 61 -15.61 1.02 11.46
N GLY A 62 -15.67 0.79 12.78
CA GLY A 62 -15.14 1.74 13.77
C GLY A 62 -15.86 3.09 13.88
N GLY A 63 -17.17 3.14 13.70
CA GLY A 63 -17.96 4.37 13.72
C GLY A 63 -19.15 4.22 12.77
N ALA A 64 -20.22 4.97 12.98
CA ALA A 64 -21.45 4.80 12.19
C ALA A 64 -21.33 5.27 10.72
N ASP A 65 -20.20 5.86 10.33
CA ASP A 65 -20.02 6.59 9.06
C ASP A 65 -18.65 6.31 8.38
N GLU A 66 -17.84 5.36 8.88
CA GLU A 66 -16.58 4.97 8.24
C GLU A 66 -16.68 3.61 7.53
N LEU A 67 -16.41 3.64 6.22
CA LEU A 67 -16.33 2.46 5.37
C LEU A 67 -15.05 1.66 5.68
N ALA A 68 -15.17 0.33 5.80
CA ALA A 68 -14.02 -0.56 5.88
C ALA A 68 -13.08 -0.38 4.66
N HIS A 69 -11.78 -0.60 4.84
CA HIS A 69 -10.76 -0.36 3.80
C HIS A 69 -11.06 -1.06 2.47
N TYR A 70 -11.65 -2.27 2.50
CA TYR A 70 -12.12 -2.97 1.30
C TYR A 70 -13.04 -2.08 0.43
N TYR A 71 -14.04 -1.46 1.04
CA TYR A 71 -14.95 -0.56 0.34
C TYR A 71 -14.26 0.73 -0.09
N ARG A 72 -13.35 1.28 0.71
CA ARG A 72 -12.53 2.46 0.30
C ARG A 72 -11.73 2.21 -0.97
N PHE A 73 -11.11 1.04 -1.10
CA PHE A 73 -10.40 0.68 -2.33
C PHE A 73 -11.36 0.43 -3.50
N TRP A 74 -12.56 -0.09 -3.23
CA TRP A 74 -13.59 -0.24 -4.25
C TRP A 74 -14.14 1.12 -4.74
N GLU A 75 -14.33 2.11 -3.86
CA GLU A 75 -14.66 3.49 -4.24
C GLU A 75 -13.63 4.04 -5.26
N ILE A 76 -12.34 3.80 -5.03
CA ILE A 76 -11.25 4.22 -5.93
C ILE A 76 -11.30 3.45 -7.26
N ALA A 77 -11.59 2.15 -7.24
CA ALA A 77 -11.67 1.32 -8.45
C ALA A 77 -12.82 1.73 -9.39
N GLU A 78 -14.02 1.98 -8.84
CA GLU A 78 -15.16 2.52 -9.61
C GLU A 78 -15.01 4.03 -9.89
N GLY A 79 -14.16 4.72 -9.13
CA GLY A 79 -13.94 6.17 -9.22
C GLY A 79 -15.06 7.02 -8.62
N ARG A 80 -15.93 6.45 -7.78
CA ARG A 80 -17.08 7.12 -7.16
C ARG A 80 -17.26 6.66 -5.72
N ARG A 81 -17.77 7.55 -4.86
CA ARG A 81 -18.06 7.21 -3.48
C ARG A 81 -19.24 6.26 -3.34
N LEU A 82 -19.14 5.34 -2.39
CA LEU A 82 -20.18 4.39 -2.03
C LEU A 82 -21.17 5.06 -1.09
N VAL A 83 -22.41 5.22 -1.53
CA VAL A 83 -23.48 5.90 -0.78
C VAL A 83 -24.66 4.98 -0.54
N LYS A 84 -25.37 5.20 0.57
CA LYS A 84 -26.62 4.49 0.88
C LYS A 84 -27.81 5.32 0.45
N THR A 85 -28.53 4.86 -0.56
CA THR A 85 -29.70 5.55 -1.13
C THR A 85 -30.88 4.58 -1.11
N HIS A 86 -32.06 5.04 -0.67
CA HIS A 86 -33.27 4.19 -0.57
C HIS A 86 -33.05 2.78 0.05
N GLY A 87 -32.18 2.69 1.07
CA GLY A 87 -31.89 1.45 1.78
C GLY A 87 -30.81 0.55 1.15
N HIS A 88 -30.45 0.73 -0.12
CA HIS A 88 -29.39 -0.02 -0.80
C HIS A 88 -28.09 0.79 -0.88
N TRP A 89 -26.97 0.11 -1.13
CA TRP A 89 -25.65 0.72 -1.33
C TRP A 89 -25.30 0.73 -2.83
N ALA A 90 -24.86 1.88 -3.33
CA ALA A 90 -24.47 2.06 -4.73
C ALA A 90 -23.32 3.08 -4.87
N PHE A 91 -22.55 2.99 -5.95
CA PHE A 91 -21.45 3.91 -6.26
C PHE A 91 -21.94 5.21 -6.92
N ASP A 92 -23.09 5.73 -6.47
CA ASP A 92 -23.73 6.93 -7.01
C ASP A 92 -23.27 8.22 -6.32
N GLY A 93 -22.32 8.12 -5.40
CA GLY A 93 -21.76 9.27 -4.69
C GLY A 93 -20.89 10.18 -5.57
N PRO A 94 -20.33 11.25 -4.99
CA PRO A 94 -19.39 12.13 -5.66
C PRO A 94 -18.24 11.35 -6.32
N GLU A 95 -17.84 11.81 -7.50
CA GLU A 95 -16.67 11.29 -8.21
C GLU A 95 -15.39 11.50 -7.39
N ILE A 96 -14.50 10.53 -7.43
CA ILE A 96 -13.18 10.61 -6.80
C ILE A 96 -12.20 11.13 -7.86
N PRO A 97 -11.64 12.34 -7.69
CA PRO A 97 -10.71 12.91 -8.67
C PRO A 97 -9.44 12.07 -8.75
N PHE A 98 -9.10 11.64 -9.96
CA PHE A 98 -7.91 10.86 -10.24
C PHE A 98 -7.26 11.36 -11.54
N ASP A 99 -6.02 11.84 -11.43
CA ASP A 99 -5.18 12.18 -12.58
C ASP A 99 -4.16 11.05 -12.83
N PRO A 100 -4.31 10.26 -13.92
CA PRO A 100 -3.36 9.20 -14.26
C PRO A 100 -1.96 9.72 -14.61
N GLN A 101 -1.82 10.99 -15.03
CA GLN A 101 -0.52 11.60 -15.35
C GLN A 101 0.22 12.10 -14.10
N GLY A 102 -0.51 12.36 -13.01
CA GLY A 102 0.04 12.68 -11.70
C GLY A 102 0.61 11.48 -10.93
N VAL A 103 0.51 10.26 -11.46
CA VAL A 103 1.02 9.03 -10.81
C VAL A 103 2.47 8.77 -11.21
N HIS A 104 3.38 8.73 -10.23
CA HIS A 104 4.77 8.33 -10.44
C HIS A 104 4.87 6.89 -10.97
N ARG A 105 5.53 6.72 -12.12
CA ARG A 105 5.87 5.40 -12.66
C ARG A 105 7.13 4.88 -11.94
N LEU A 106 6.93 3.94 -11.03
CA LEU A 106 8.02 3.32 -10.28
C LEU A 106 8.81 2.33 -11.15
N VAL A 107 10.07 2.08 -10.78
CA VAL A 107 10.86 0.97 -11.33
C VAL A 107 10.38 -0.37 -10.74
N ASP A 108 10.21 -1.37 -11.59
CA ASP A 108 9.84 -2.73 -11.17
C ASP A 108 11.00 -3.42 -10.43
N HIS A 109 10.67 -4.23 -9.42
CA HIS A 109 11.62 -4.99 -8.60
C HIS A 109 12.82 -4.15 -8.10
N PRO A 110 12.59 -3.06 -7.34
CA PRO A 110 13.65 -2.22 -6.80
C PRO A 110 14.61 -3.03 -5.91
N ASP A 111 15.90 -2.83 -6.14
CA ASP A 111 16.97 -3.54 -5.44
C ASP A 111 18.15 -2.58 -5.22
N THR A 112 18.36 -2.17 -3.98
CA THR A 112 19.41 -1.23 -3.57
C THR A 112 20.81 -1.73 -3.96
N GLN A 113 21.02 -3.05 -3.99
CA GLN A 113 22.32 -3.62 -4.30
C GLN A 113 22.68 -3.54 -5.80
N ARG A 114 21.67 -3.50 -6.69
CA ARG A 114 21.86 -3.30 -8.14
C ARG A 114 22.23 -1.86 -8.50
N LEU A 115 21.93 -0.89 -7.63
CA LEU A 115 22.32 0.50 -7.84
C LEU A 115 23.84 0.65 -7.69
N LYS A 116 24.45 1.46 -8.57
CA LYS A 116 25.91 1.67 -8.63
C LYS A 116 26.45 2.11 -7.26
N LYS A 117 27.44 1.39 -6.73
CA LYS A 117 28.09 1.73 -5.45
C LYS A 117 28.62 3.17 -5.46
N GLY A 118 28.36 3.93 -4.40
CA GLY A 118 28.72 5.34 -4.28
C GLY A 118 27.89 6.32 -5.12
N SER A 119 26.84 5.88 -5.81
CA SER A 119 25.92 6.80 -6.51
C SER A 119 24.92 7.45 -5.55
N ALA A 120 24.47 8.67 -5.88
CA ALA A 120 23.43 9.37 -5.13
C ALA A 120 22.10 8.59 -5.09
N ALA A 121 21.77 7.89 -6.19
CA ALA A 121 20.64 6.96 -6.28
C ALA A 121 20.71 5.86 -5.23
N ARG A 122 21.86 5.16 -5.15
CA ARG A 122 22.09 4.12 -4.14
C ARG A 122 22.03 4.68 -2.72
N ALA A 123 22.70 5.81 -2.46
CA ALA A 123 22.71 6.43 -1.15
C ALA A 123 21.32 6.90 -0.68
N ALA A 124 20.42 7.25 -1.60
CA ALA A 124 19.02 7.53 -1.29
C ALA A 124 18.22 6.26 -0.98
N SER A 125 18.42 5.19 -1.75
CA SER A 125 17.81 3.88 -1.50
C SER A 125 18.23 3.32 -0.13
N GLU A 126 19.54 3.37 0.18
CA GLU A 126 20.11 2.97 1.46
C GLU A 126 19.59 3.79 2.66
N ARG A 127 19.23 5.08 2.48
CA ARG A 127 18.55 5.85 3.53
C ARG A 127 17.14 5.36 3.78
N CYS A 128 16.40 5.06 2.72
CA CYS A 128 15.04 4.52 2.83
C CYS A 128 15.04 3.13 3.51
N ASP A 129 15.98 2.26 3.13
CA ASP A 129 16.15 0.93 3.74
C ASP A 129 16.56 1.03 5.23
N ARG A 130 17.47 1.95 5.61
CA ARG A 130 17.78 2.21 7.03
C ARG A 130 16.57 2.71 7.81
N ALA A 131 15.82 3.69 7.28
CA ALA A 131 14.62 4.21 7.94
C ALA A 131 13.55 3.11 8.14
N TYR A 132 13.46 2.16 7.19
CA TYR A 132 12.62 0.97 7.29
C TYR A 132 13.10 0.01 8.38
N THR A 133 14.38 -0.36 8.40
CA THR A 133 14.99 -1.18 9.47
C THR A 133 14.76 -0.56 10.84
N GLU A 134 15.09 0.72 11.04
CA GLU A 134 14.95 1.39 12.34
C GLU A 134 13.50 1.41 12.87
N MET A 135 12.54 1.59 11.97
CA MET A 135 11.10 1.53 12.28
C MET A 135 10.72 0.12 12.73
N LEU A 136 11.11 -0.92 11.98
CA LEU A 136 10.82 -2.32 12.32
C LEU A 136 11.45 -2.73 13.65
N TRP A 137 12.71 -2.39 13.89
CA TRP A 137 13.41 -2.66 15.15
C TRP A 137 12.72 -2.00 16.35
N THR A 138 12.21 -0.77 16.17
CA THR A 138 11.49 -0.07 17.24
C THR A 138 10.10 -0.66 17.47
N LEU A 139 9.39 -1.08 16.42
CA LEU A 139 8.13 -1.83 16.53
C LEU A 139 8.33 -3.20 17.21
N ASN A 140 9.41 -3.91 16.88
CA ASN A 140 9.75 -5.17 17.54
C ASN A 140 9.93 -4.96 19.05
N ARG A 141 10.70 -3.94 19.47
CA ARG A 141 10.87 -3.60 20.90
C ARG A 141 9.55 -3.20 21.58
N VAL A 142 8.64 -2.53 20.88
CA VAL A 142 7.29 -2.20 21.38
C VAL A 142 6.49 -3.46 21.70
N PHE A 143 6.55 -4.48 20.84
CA PHE A 143 5.90 -5.77 21.06
C PHE A 143 6.63 -6.63 22.11
N ASP A 144 7.96 -6.53 22.19
CA ASP A 144 8.80 -7.11 23.26
C ASP A 144 8.74 -6.30 24.57
N GLY A 145 7.54 -5.85 24.96
CA GLY A 145 7.29 -5.26 26.28
C GLY A 145 7.77 -3.82 26.51
N HIS A 146 8.14 -3.06 25.48
CA HIS A 146 8.50 -1.64 25.59
C HIS A 146 7.44 -0.68 24.97
N PRO A 147 6.17 -0.70 25.41
CA PRO A 147 5.08 0.02 24.75
C PRO A 147 5.26 1.56 24.72
N GLY A 148 6.08 2.11 25.62
CA GLY A 148 6.45 3.53 25.61
C GLY A 148 7.15 4.00 24.32
N GLU A 149 7.75 3.08 23.55
CA GLU A 149 8.43 3.40 22.30
C GLU A 149 7.49 3.49 21.08
N LEU A 150 6.19 3.22 21.21
CA LEU A 150 5.24 3.31 20.09
C LEU A 150 5.22 4.71 19.45
N ARG A 151 5.38 5.76 20.25
CA ARG A 151 5.50 7.15 19.78
C ARG A 151 6.78 7.41 18.96
N LYS A 152 7.84 6.65 19.23
CA LYS A 152 9.10 6.69 18.46
C LYS A 152 8.91 5.96 17.12
N ALA A 153 8.33 4.77 17.14
CA ALA A 153 7.97 4.03 15.92
C ALA A 153 7.06 4.86 15.00
N GLN A 154 6.04 5.53 15.55
CA GLN A 154 5.18 6.44 14.77
C GLN A 154 5.97 7.58 14.12
N LYS A 155 6.97 8.17 14.79
CA LYS A 155 7.84 9.18 14.18
C LYS A 155 8.69 8.59 13.05
N GLN A 156 9.22 7.38 13.23
CA GLN A 156 10.02 6.69 12.20
C GLN A 156 9.18 6.34 10.96
N MET A 157 7.88 6.02 11.10
CA MET A 157 6.96 5.88 9.96
C MET A 157 6.89 7.17 9.10
N HIS A 158 6.93 8.35 9.72
CA HIS A 158 6.96 9.62 8.99
C HIS A 158 8.32 9.87 8.31
N VAL A 159 9.43 9.48 8.94
CA VAL A 159 10.77 9.53 8.33
C VAL A 159 10.86 8.60 7.12
N LEU A 160 10.40 7.36 7.25
CA LEU A 160 10.32 6.41 6.13
C LEU A 160 9.49 6.98 4.96
N ALA A 161 8.34 7.60 5.25
CA ALA A 161 7.53 8.26 4.23
C ALA A 161 8.23 9.46 3.57
N GLN A 162 9.10 10.18 4.28
CA GLN A 162 9.90 11.28 3.73
C GLN A 162 11.02 10.75 2.82
N GLU A 163 11.82 9.78 3.27
CA GLU A 163 12.89 9.17 2.46
C GLU A 163 12.34 8.46 1.22
N ALA A 164 11.22 7.73 1.34
CA ALA A 164 10.55 7.11 0.19
C ALA A 164 10.10 8.15 -0.85
N ARG A 165 9.52 9.29 -0.42
CA ARG A 165 9.14 10.38 -1.32
C ARG A 165 10.34 11.05 -1.98
N ALA A 166 11.43 11.25 -1.24
CA ALA A 166 12.68 11.79 -1.79
C ALA A 166 13.29 10.83 -2.83
N LEU A 167 13.24 9.52 -2.59
CA LEU A 167 13.70 8.50 -3.54
C LEU A 167 12.88 8.51 -4.84
N MET A 168 11.55 8.63 -4.74
CA MET A 168 10.63 8.71 -5.89
C MET A 168 10.74 10.01 -6.72
N GLN A 169 11.58 10.97 -6.32
CA GLN A 169 11.93 12.15 -7.13
C GLN A 169 13.14 11.90 -8.05
N ILE A 170 13.85 10.78 -7.90
CA ILE A 170 15.07 10.46 -8.65
C ILE A 170 14.72 9.58 -9.87
N PRO A 171 15.04 9.97 -11.11
CA PRO A 171 14.88 9.12 -12.28
C PRO A 171 15.69 7.83 -12.16
N SER A 172 15.12 6.70 -12.59
CA SER A 172 15.76 5.37 -12.46
C SER A 172 17.05 5.24 -13.30
N SER A 173 17.10 5.95 -14.43
CA SER A 173 18.30 6.17 -15.24
C SER A 173 18.19 7.49 -16.01
N PRO A 174 19.29 8.02 -16.60
CA PRO A 174 19.23 9.23 -17.41
C PRO A 174 18.22 9.11 -18.56
N GLY A 175 17.24 10.01 -18.62
CA GLY A 175 16.17 9.99 -19.63
C GLY A 175 15.06 8.96 -19.39
N ALA A 176 15.04 8.24 -18.26
CA ALA A 176 13.99 7.28 -17.95
C ALA A 176 12.62 7.96 -17.74
N LYS A 177 11.56 7.26 -18.16
CA LYS A 177 10.16 7.60 -17.81
C LYS A 177 9.74 7.05 -16.43
N THR A 178 10.65 6.34 -15.74
CA THR A 178 10.43 5.76 -14.42
C THR A 178 11.34 6.40 -13.38
N VAL A 179 10.88 6.43 -12.13
CA VAL A 179 11.64 6.88 -10.96
C VAL A 179 12.07 5.69 -10.10
N LEU A 180 13.03 5.91 -9.20
CA LEU A 180 13.42 4.93 -8.20
C LEU A 180 12.25 4.65 -7.24
N ALA A 181 12.28 3.46 -6.64
CA ALA A 181 11.29 3.00 -5.68
C ALA A 181 11.99 2.39 -4.45
N PRO A 182 11.38 2.46 -3.25
CA PRO A 182 11.92 1.80 -2.06
C PRO A 182 12.07 0.29 -2.28
N ALA A 183 13.24 -0.26 -1.95
CA ALA A 183 13.47 -1.70 -1.96
C ALA A 183 12.91 -2.39 -0.70
N PHE A 184 12.74 -1.63 0.40
CA PHE A 184 12.35 -2.14 1.72
C PHE A 184 13.25 -3.31 2.17
N GLN A 185 14.54 -3.22 1.85
CA GLN A 185 15.53 -4.20 2.27
C GLN A 185 15.93 -3.91 3.72
N LEU A 186 16.26 -4.95 4.48
CA LEU A 186 16.88 -4.75 5.78
C LEU A 186 18.32 -4.27 5.56
N ALA A 187 18.57 -3.01 5.88
CA ALA A 187 19.94 -2.51 6.01
C ALA A 187 20.69 -3.26 7.12
N GLU A 188 21.94 -3.62 6.86
CA GLU A 188 22.87 -4.09 7.88
C GLU A 188 23.16 -2.96 8.89
N ASN A 189 23.29 -3.31 10.17
CA ASN A 189 23.70 -2.37 11.21
C ASN A 189 25.23 -2.41 11.31
N ASP A 190 25.88 -1.29 10.98
CA ASP A 190 27.29 -1.01 11.31
C ASP A 190 27.48 -0.77 12.83
#